data_AF-A0A7Y0PVT3-F1
#
_entry.id   AF-A0A7Y0PVT3-F1
#
_cell.length_a   1.000
_cell.length_b   1.000
_cell.length_c   1.000
_cell.angle_alpha   90.00
_cell.angle_beta   90.00
_cell.angle_gamma   90.00
#
_symmetry.space_group_name_H-M   'P 1'
#
loop_
_entity.id
_entity.type
_entity.pdbx_description
1 polymer ?
#
loop_
_entity_poly.entity_id
_entity_poly.type
_entity_poly.pdbx_seq_one_letter_code
_entity_poly.pdbx_strand_id
1 'polypeptide(L)'
;MFEFNAPIDTDQMQAVATGHAQTMERWEDGPNGRRSSGEPLLDEATGAPVRIYDVMLPTGRDGRHEMHGVRVISHEAPELAPYSQVELVGLVAKVRQARNGGKGVDVAFTAEAIRPAGPQRATGRRSADTTAEAA
;
A
#
# COMPACT_ATOMS: atom_id res chain seq x y z
N MET A 1 19.65 -0.51 16.64
CA MET A 1 18.82 -0.68 15.44
C MET A 1 17.90 0.53 15.38
N PHE A 2 17.93 1.31 14.30
CA PHE A 2 17.00 2.43 14.15
C PHE A 2 15.79 1.98 13.33
N GLU A 3 14.62 2.42 13.76
CA GLU A 3 13.35 2.26 13.07
C GLU A 3 12.59 3.58 13.24
N PHE A 4 11.99 4.08 12.17
CA PHE A 4 11.09 5.21 12.24
C PHE A 4 9.94 5.06 11.26
N ASN A 5 8.84 5.70 11.60
CA ASN A 5 7.63 5.76 10.79
C ASN A 5 7.61 7.12 10.07
N ALA A 6 7.44 7.09 8.76
CA ALA A 6 7.20 8.27 7.93
C ALA A 6 5.75 8.22 7.43
N PRO A 7 4.82 8.96 8.06
CA PRO A 7 3.48 9.14 7.51
C PRO A 7 3.55 9.73 6.10
N ILE A 8 2.76 9.20 5.19
CA ILE A 8 2.68 9.67 3.80
C ILE A 8 1.34 10.36 3.62
N ASP A 9 1.39 11.62 3.17
CA ASP A 9 0.21 12.32 2.70
C ASP A 9 -0.26 11.66 1.39
N THR A 10 -1.46 11.10 1.43
CA THR A 10 -2.04 10.37 0.30
C THR A 10 -2.90 11.24 -0.60
N ASP A 11 -3.15 12.51 -0.26
CA ASP A 11 -4.09 13.38 -0.99
C ASP A 11 -3.65 13.63 -2.45
N GLN A 12 -2.35 13.61 -2.71
CA GLN A 12 -1.78 13.77 -4.05
C GLN A 12 -1.24 12.45 -4.63
N MET A 13 -1.38 11.34 -3.92
CA MET A 13 -0.82 10.07 -4.33
C MET A 13 -1.83 9.27 -5.15
N GLN A 14 -1.45 8.91 -6.38
CA GLN A 14 -2.24 8.02 -7.22
C GLN A 14 -1.82 6.56 -6.98
N ALA A 15 -2.37 5.97 -5.92
CA ALA A 15 -2.22 4.54 -5.66
C ALA A 15 -3.14 3.73 -6.58
N VAL A 16 -2.60 2.65 -7.15
CA VAL A 16 -3.32 1.80 -8.11
C VAL A 16 -3.25 0.34 -7.66
N ALA A 17 -4.39 -0.31 -7.50
CA ALA A 17 -4.44 -1.72 -7.13
C ALA A 17 -3.95 -2.62 -8.28
N THR A 18 -3.24 -3.70 -7.96
CA THR A 18 -2.93 -4.75 -8.95
C THR A 18 -4.07 -5.78 -9.07
N GLY A 19 -5.02 -5.76 -8.13
CA GLY A 19 -6.05 -6.79 -7.96
C GLY A 19 -5.57 -8.00 -7.15
N HIS A 20 -4.30 -8.02 -6.73
CA HIS A 20 -3.79 -9.08 -5.86
C HIS A 20 -3.86 -8.66 -4.39
N ALA A 21 -4.49 -9.53 -3.59
CA ALA A 21 -4.57 -9.41 -2.14
C ALA A 21 -4.39 -10.79 -1.50
N GLN A 22 -3.68 -10.84 -0.39
CA GLN A 22 -3.47 -12.07 0.39
C GLN A 22 -3.69 -11.80 1.87
N THR A 23 -4.28 -12.77 2.57
CA THR A 23 -4.28 -12.76 4.04
C THR A 23 -2.96 -13.36 4.49
N MET A 24 -2.22 -12.66 5.34
CA MET A 24 -0.99 -13.21 5.87
C MET A 24 -1.31 -14.40 6.77
N GLU A 25 -0.57 -15.48 6.58
CA GLU A 25 -0.69 -16.65 7.44
C GLU A 25 0.19 -16.51 8.69
N ARG A 26 -0.30 -17.07 9.79
CA ARG A 26 0.48 -17.24 11.00
C ARG A 26 1.52 -18.33 10.78
N TRP A 27 2.77 -18.00 11.09
CA TRP A 27 3.88 -18.95 11.06
C TRP A 27 4.21 -19.43 12.46
N GLU A 28 4.46 -20.72 12.60
CA GLU A 28 4.79 -21.38 13.85
C GLU A 28 6.20 -21.98 13.78
N ASP A 29 6.95 -21.82 14.86
CA ASP A 29 8.24 -22.47 15.03
C ASP A 29 8.03 -23.88 15.60
N GLY A 30 8.64 -24.88 14.95
CA GLY A 30 8.64 -26.25 15.43
C GLY A 30 10.05 -26.86 15.38
N PRO A 31 10.21 -28.10 15.86
CA PRO A 31 11.51 -28.80 15.89
C PRO A 31 12.18 -28.92 14.51
N ASN A 32 11.38 -28.91 13.43
CA ASN A 32 11.83 -29.06 12.04
C ASN A 32 11.92 -27.71 11.30
N GLY A 33 11.89 -26.59 12.03
CA GLY A 33 11.91 -25.25 11.47
C GLY A 33 10.54 -24.57 11.46
N ARG A 34 10.46 -23.47 10.70
CA ARG A 34 9.29 -22.59 10.68
C ARG A 34 8.33 -23.02 9.56
N ARG A 35 7.05 -23.20 9.90
CA ARG A 35 6.00 -23.59 8.94
C ARG A 35 4.77 -22.69 9.06
N SER A 36 3.99 -22.59 7.99
CA SER A 36 2.67 -21.97 8.07
C SER A 36 1.73 -22.87 8.88
N SER A 37 0.87 -22.23 9.68
CA SER A 37 -0.21 -22.89 10.41
C SER A 37 -1.47 -23.10 9.56
N GLY A 38 -1.59 -22.42 8.40
CA GLY A 38 -2.83 -22.34 7.62
C GLY A 38 -3.88 -21.39 8.21
N GLU A 39 -3.64 -20.86 9.41
CA GLU A 39 -4.50 -19.89 10.07
C GLU A 39 -4.08 -18.45 9.74
N PRO A 40 -5.01 -17.48 9.72
CA PRO A 40 -4.67 -16.07 9.55
C PRO A 40 -3.76 -15.56 10.67
N LEU A 41 -2.78 -14.73 10.29
CA LEU A 41 -2.08 -13.88 11.23
C LEU A 41 -3.04 -12.78 11.70
N LEU A 42 -3.32 -12.76 12.99
CA LEU A 42 -4.11 -11.71 13.63
C LEU A 42 -3.18 -10.68 14.27
N ASP A 43 -3.56 -9.42 14.18
CA ASP A 43 -2.93 -8.34 14.94
C ASP A 43 -3.32 -8.45 16.42
N GLU A 44 -2.34 -8.36 17.32
CA GLU A 44 -2.54 -8.60 18.76
C GLU A 44 -3.42 -7.52 19.42
N ALA A 45 -3.33 -6.28 18.93
CA ALA A 45 -4.05 -5.16 19.53
C ALA A 45 -5.53 -5.14 19.14
N THR A 46 -5.84 -5.54 17.92
CA THR A 46 -7.19 -5.43 17.34
C THR A 46 -7.90 -6.77 17.18
N GLY A 47 -7.17 -7.89 17.16
CA GLY A 47 -7.70 -9.21 16.79
C GLY A 47 -8.06 -9.34 15.31
N ALA A 48 -7.77 -8.32 14.49
CA ALA A 48 -8.12 -8.31 13.07
C ALA A 48 -7.05 -9.04 12.23
N PRO A 49 -7.45 -9.70 11.11
CA PRO A 49 -6.49 -10.31 10.21
C PRO A 49 -5.58 -9.28 9.54
N VAL A 50 -4.32 -9.64 9.38
CA VAL A 50 -3.34 -8.85 8.61
C VAL A 50 -3.44 -9.26 7.14
N ARG A 51 -3.78 -8.31 6.27
CA ARG A 51 -3.82 -8.50 4.81
C ARG A 51 -2.68 -7.75 4.14
N ILE A 52 -2.22 -8.24 3.01
CA ILE A 52 -1.30 -7.55 2.11
C ILE A 52 -2.05 -7.31 0.80
N TYR A 53 -2.11 -6.05 0.40
CA TYR A 53 -2.58 -5.63 -0.91
C TYR A 53 -1.38 -5.20 -1.75
N ASP A 54 -1.24 -5.76 -2.94
CA ASP A 54 -0.21 -5.30 -3.86
C ASP A 54 -0.73 -4.06 -4.61
N VAL A 55 -0.02 -2.95 -4.43
CA VAL A 55 -0.42 -1.63 -4.94
C VAL A 55 0.77 -0.99 -5.62
N MET A 56 0.53 -0.36 -6.76
CA MET A 56 1.49 0.50 -7.42
C MET A 56 1.46 1.89 -6.77
N LEU A 57 2.58 2.30 -6.18
CA LEU A 57 2.77 3.62 -5.56
C LEU A 57 3.81 4.42 -6.34
N PRO A 58 3.65 5.75 -6.50
CA PRO A 58 4.59 6.60 -7.23
C PRO A 58 5.86 6.91 -6.42
N THR A 59 6.52 5.88 -5.90
CA THR A 59 7.71 5.98 -5.02
C THR A 59 9.02 5.81 -5.76
N GLY A 60 8.97 5.36 -7.01
CA GLY A 60 10.15 5.17 -7.83
C GLY A 60 10.80 6.48 -8.22
N ARG A 61 12.01 6.38 -8.76
CA ARG A 61 12.75 7.55 -9.26
C ARG A 61 11.88 8.33 -10.26
N ASP A 62 11.86 9.66 -10.09
CA ASP A 62 11.06 10.60 -10.91
C ASP A 62 9.54 10.37 -10.81
N GLY A 63 9.05 9.78 -9.72
CA GLY A 63 7.63 9.53 -9.48
C GLY A 63 7.07 8.33 -10.23
N ARG A 64 7.93 7.44 -10.76
CA ARG A 64 7.50 6.19 -11.38
C ARG A 64 6.77 5.31 -10.37
N HIS A 65 5.74 4.64 -10.84
CA HIS A 65 5.03 3.64 -10.06
C HIS A 65 5.89 2.40 -9.84
N GLU A 66 6.01 1.99 -8.58
CA GLU A 66 6.62 0.75 -8.14
C GLU A 66 5.60 -0.07 -7.37
N MET A 67 5.68 -1.39 -7.49
CA MET A 67 4.77 -2.31 -6.82
C MET A 67 5.22 -2.56 -5.38
N HIS A 68 4.31 -2.39 -4.43
CA HIS A 68 4.53 -2.61 -3.01
C HIS A 68 3.41 -3.42 -2.39
N GLY A 69 3.77 -4.34 -1.49
CA GLY A 69 2.82 -4.97 -0.60
C GLY A 69 2.50 -4.05 0.57
N VAL A 70 1.28 -3.51 0.61
CA VAL A 70 0.79 -2.68 1.73
C VAL A 70 0.05 -3.56 2.72
N ARG A 71 0.55 -3.59 3.97
CA ARG A 71 -0.12 -4.31 5.05
C ARG A 71 -1.29 -3.50 5.60
N VAL A 72 -2.46 -4.11 5.66
CA VAL A 72 -3.70 -3.53 6.18
C VAL A 72 -4.26 -4.44 7.27
N ILE A 73 -4.48 -3.88 8.46
CA ILE A 73 -5.07 -4.58 9.60
C ILE A 73 -6.56 -4.24 9.59
N SER A 74 -7.40 -5.16 9.13
CA SER A 74 -8.84 -4.90 8.98
C SER A 74 -9.64 -6.20 9.04
N HIS A 75 -10.90 -6.16 9.48
CA HIS A 75 -11.82 -7.28 9.27
C HIS A 75 -12.40 -7.27 7.84
N GLU A 76 -12.47 -6.10 7.23
CA GLU A 76 -12.95 -5.92 5.87
C GLU A 76 -11.89 -6.34 4.85
N ALA A 77 -12.35 -6.95 3.77
CA ALA A 77 -11.53 -7.38 2.65
C ALA A 77 -12.17 -6.88 1.36
N PRO A 78 -12.05 -5.58 1.02
CA PRO A 78 -12.63 -5.07 -0.21
C PRO A 78 -12.01 -5.77 -1.42
N GLU A 79 -12.86 -6.12 -2.38
CA GLU A 79 -12.44 -6.56 -3.70
C GLU A 79 -12.02 -5.32 -4.50
N LEU A 80 -10.78 -5.32 -4.98
CA LEU A 80 -10.21 -4.20 -5.72
C LEU A 80 -10.05 -4.61 -7.17
N ALA A 81 -10.70 -3.89 -8.08
CA ALA A 81 -10.55 -4.15 -9.50
C ALA A 81 -9.07 -3.95 -9.92
N PRO A 82 -8.48 -4.87 -10.69
CA PRO A 82 -7.13 -4.68 -11.21
C PRO A 82 -6.99 -3.35 -11.94
N TYR A 83 -5.89 -2.65 -11.68
CA TYR A 83 -5.54 -1.35 -12.26
C TYR A 83 -6.52 -0.20 -11.94
N SER A 84 -7.38 -0.38 -10.93
CA SER A 84 -8.22 0.70 -10.42
C SER A 84 -7.49 1.56 -9.40
N GLN A 85 -7.87 2.84 -9.31
CA GLN A 85 -7.36 3.73 -8.27
C GLN A 85 -7.94 3.35 -6.91
N VAL A 86 -7.10 3.47 -5.88
CA VAL A 86 -7.45 3.19 -4.49
C VAL A 86 -7.00 4.30 -3.58
N GLU A 87 -7.76 4.49 -2.50
CA GLU A 87 -7.37 5.36 -1.39
C GLU A 87 -6.76 4.51 -0.29
N LEU A 88 -5.60 4.93 0.22
CA LEU A 88 -4.89 4.31 1.32
C LEU A 88 -4.98 5.23 2.54
N VAL A 89 -5.80 4.85 3.52
CA VAL A 89 -6.02 5.67 4.72
C VAL A 89 -4.90 5.42 5.71
N GLY A 90 -4.29 6.49 6.24
CA GLY A 90 -3.24 6.40 7.25
C GLY A 90 -1.99 5.67 6.75
N LEU A 91 -1.61 5.87 5.48
CA LEU A 91 -0.43 5.22 4.91
C LEU A 91 0.85 5.67 5.65
N VAL A 92 1.64 4.69 6.06
CA VAL A 92 2.93 4.88 6.73
C VAL A 92 3.99 4.04 6.02
N ALA A 93 5.11 4.67 5.70
CA ALA A 93 6.35 3.97 5.37
C ALA A 93 7.13 3.67 6.66
N LYS A 94 7.35 2.39 6.93
CA LYS A 94 8.22 1.89 8.01
C LYS A 94 9.61 1.71 7.46
N VAL A 95 10.53 2.56 7.91
CA VAL A 95 11.93 2.52 7.49
C VAL A 95 12.75 1.89 8.60
N ARG A 96 13.44 0.80 8.28
CA ARG A 96 14.31 0.08 9.22
C ARG A 96 15.66 -0.22 8.59
N GLN A 97 16.68 -0.38 9.42
CA GLN A 97 17.96 -0.90 8.95
C GLN A 97 17.77 -2.28 8.28
N ALA A 98 18.39 -2.50 7.13
CA ALA A 98 18.32 -3.77 6.41
C ALA A 98 18.82 -4.93 7.29
N ARG A 99 18.13 -6.07 7.25
CA ARG A 99 18.54 -7.28 8.00
C ARG A 99 19.66 -8.03 7.26
N ASN A 100 20.37 -8.93 7.96
CA ASN A 100 21.37 -9.86 7.41
C ASN A 100 22.61 -9.23 6.74
N GLY A 101 23.18 -8.16 7.32
CA GLY A 101 24.43 -7.58 6.82
C GLY A 101 24.30 -6.81 5.50
N GLY A 102 23.06 -6.60 5.02
CA GLY A 102 22.78 -5.70 3.92
C GLY A 102 23.17 -4.26 4.27
N LYS A 103 23.82 -3.55 3.34
CA LYS A 103 24.03 -2.11 3.45
C LYS A 103 22.74 -1.41 3.05
N GLY A 104 22.16 -0.58 3.92
CA GLY A 104 21.02 0.28 3.59
C GLY A 104 19.82 0.15 4.53
N VAL A 105 18.65 0.46 4.00
CA VAL A 105 17.37 0.45 4.70
C VAL A 105 16.35 -0.42 3.96
N ASP A 106 15.53 -1.14 4.71
CA ASP A 106 14.30 -1.74 4.20
C ASP A 106 13.16 -0.75 4.40
N VAL A 107 12.30 -0.61 3.40
CA VAL A 107 11.04 0.16 3.49
C VAL A 107 9.88 -0.81 3.36
N ALA A 108 8.95 -0.76 4.30
CA ALA A 108 7.70 -1.50 4.25
C ALA A 108 6.51 -0.55 4.43
N PHE A 109 5.37 -0.85 3.82
CA PHE A 109 4.20 0.01 3.87
C PHE A 109 3.09 -0.61 4.71
N THR A 110 2.45 0.22 5.54
CA THR A 110 1.27 -0.15 6.31
C THR A 110 0.20 0.93 6.15
N ALA A 111 -1.06 0.54 6.08
CA ALA A 111 -2.19 1.47 6.05
C ALA A 111 -3.28 0.98 7.04
N GLU A 112 -4.11 1.90 7.50
CA GLU A 112 -5.25 1.61 8.36
C GLU A 112 -6.40 0.99 7.56
N ALA A 113 -6.62 1.48 6.34
CA ALA A 113 -7.62 0.95 5.43
C ALA A 113 -7.20 1.15 3.96
N ILE A 114 -7.81 0.34 3.09
CA ILE A 114 -7.77 0.48 1.64
C ILE A 114 -9.20 0.49 1.12
N ARG A 115 -9.51 1.36 0.16
CA ARG A 115 -10.84 1.40 -0.47
C ARG A 115 -10.74 1.82 -1.92
N PRO A 116 -11.72 1.44 -2.78
CA PRO A 116 -11.82 2.01 -4.12
C PRO A 116 -11.86 3.54 -4.03
N ALA A 117 -11.08 4.22 -4.87
CA ALA A 117 -11.17 5.67 -4.95
C ALA A 117 -12.56 6.06 -5.50
N GLY A 118 -13.18 7.09 -4.90
CA GLY A 118 -14.39 7.67 -5.47
C GLY A 118 -14.14 8.24 -6.87
N PRO A 119 -15.19 8.65 -7.63
CA PRO A 119 -14.99 9.32 -8.90
C PRO A 119 -14.08 10.54 -8.71
N GLN A 120 -12.87 10.46 -9.24
CA GLN A 120 -11.86 11.49 -9.13
C GLN A 120 -12.44 12.76 -9.78
N ARG A 121 -12.77 13.78 -8.97
CA ARG A 121 -13.06 15.12 -9.52
C ARG A 121 -11.79 15.54 -10.24
N ALA A 122 -11.84 15.56 -11.57
CA ALA A 122 -10.76 16.06 -12.41
C ALA A 122 -10.38 17.46 -11.91
N THR A 123 -9.26 17.56 -11.19
CA THR A 123 -8.64 18.82 -10.85
C THR A 123 -8.23 19.46 -12.17
N GLY A 124 -8.99 20.49 -12.55
CA GLY A 124 -9.07 21.01 -13.90
C GLY A 124 -7.71 21.37 -14.49
N ARG A 125 -7.29 20.59 -15.48
CA ARG A 125 -6.45 21.12 -16.54
C ARG A 125 -7.35 22.05 -17.36
N ARG A 126 -7.29 23.35 -17.09
CA ARG A 126 -7.83 24.38 -17.98
C ARG A 126 -7.12 24.20 -19.32
N SER A 127 -7.72 23.42 -20.23
CA SER A 127 -7.46 23.58 -21.65
C SER A 127 -7.88 25.00 -21.98
N ALA A 128 -6.90 25.84 -22.26
CA ALA A 128 -7.12 27.17 -22.76
C ALA A 128 -7.92 27.05 -24.06
N ASP A 129 -9.21 27.35 -23.98
CA ASP A 129 -10.05 27.70 -25.10
C ASP A 129 -9.36 28.86 -25.82
N THR A 130 -8.72 28.56 -26.95
CA THR A 130 -8.33 29.59 -27.90
C THR A 130 -9.32 29.51 -29.04
N THR A 131 -10.48 30.11 -28.81
CA THR A 131 -11.37 30.58 -29.86
C THR A 131 -10.58 31.59 -30.69
N ALA A 132 -10.14 31.18 -31.88
CA ALA A 132 -9.74 32.11 -32.92
C ALA A 132 -10.75 31.97 -34.07
N GLU A 133 -11.87 32.67 -33.90
CA GLU A 133 -12.70 33.14 -35.01
C GLU A 133 -12.32 34.59 -35.28
N ALA A 134 -11.72 34.84 -36.44
CA ALA A 134 -11.67 36.12 -37.15
C ALA A 134 -11.22 35.77 -38.58
N ALA A 135 -12.15 35.72 -39.53
CA ALA A 135 -12.51 36.83 -40.41
C ALA A 135 -11.44 37.11 -41.47
#